data_AF-A0A4Q5SEA1-F1
#
_entry.id   AF-A0A4Q5SEA1-F1
#
_cell.length_a   1.000
_cell.length_b   1.000
_cell.length_c   1.000
_cell.angle_alpha   90.00
_cell.angle_beta   90.00
_cell.angle_gamma   90.00
#
_symmetry.space_group_name_H-M   'P 1'
#
loop_
_entity.id
_entity.type
_entity.pdbx_description
1 polymer ?
#
loop_
_entity_poly.entity_id
_entity_poly.type
_entity_poly.pdbx_seq_one_letter_code
_entity_poly.pdbx_strand_id
1 'polypeptide(L)' 'MIDVNSYFNGAVKSLAYTSAEGKSTIGVIEPGEYEFGTSQHETMVIIEGELHALLPDHGETWQSY' A
#
# COMPACT_ATOMS: atom_id res chain seq x y z
N MET A 1 8.21 -16.01 10.50
CA MET A 1 8.09 -14.90 11.47
C MET A 1 7.32 -13.79 10.76
N ILE A 2 6.47 -13.05 11.47
CA ILE A 2 5.77 -11.90 10.87
C ILE A 2 6.70 -10.70 11.01
N ASP A 3 7.00 -10.02 9.89
CA ASP A 3 7.86 -8.84 9.91
C ASP A 3 7.01 -7.58 10.07
N VAL A 4 7.42 -6.69 10.97
CA VAL A 4 6.72 -5.42 11.24
C VAL A 4 7.51 -4.29 10.59
N ASN A 5 6.88 -3.60 9.64
CA ASN A 5 7.49 -2.47 8.94
C ASN A 5 6.78 -1.16 9.30
N SER A 6 7.54 -0.06 9.27
CA SER A 6 7.06 1.28 9.56
C SER A 6 7.74 2.27 8.61
N TYR A 7 6.95 3.14 7.98
CA TYR A 7 7.39 4.12 6.99
C TYR A 7 6.85 5.51 7.36
N PHE A 8 7.34 6.56 6.70
CA PHE A 8 6.83 7.94 6.84
C PHE A 8 6.64 8.38 8.29
N ASN A 9 7.69 8.20 9.12
CA ASN A 9 7.64 8.52 10.55
C ASN A 9 6.52 7.83 11.34
N GLY A 10 6.09 6.64 10.88
CA GLY A 10 5.06 5.83 11.53
C GLY A 10 3.64 6.03 11.01
N ALA A 11 3.42 6.95 10.07
CA ALA A 11 2.12 7.17 9.44
C ALA A 11 1.64 5.98 8.58
N VAL A 12 2.58 5.12 8.15
CA VAL A 12 2.27 3.88 7.42
C VAL A 12 2.96 2.71 8.09
N LYS A 13 2.20 1.66 8.39
CA LYS A 13 2.72 0.44 9.04
C LYS A 13 2.16 -0.79 8.38
N SER A 14 2.97 -1.84 8.27
CA SER A 14 2.53 -3.12 7.69
C SER A 14 3.12 -4.32 8.41
N LEU A 15 2.41 -5.45 8.29
CA LEU A 15 2.80 -6.76 8.75
C LEU A 15 2.99 -7.66 7.53
N ALA A 16 4.22 -8.10 7.28
CA ALA A 16 4.53 -8.97 6.16
C ALA A 16 4.37 -10.45 6.55
N TYR A 17 3.76 -11.22 5.65
CA TYR A 17 3.53 -12.64 5.81
C TYR A 17 3.53 -13.36 4.46
N THR A 18 3.51 -14.69 4.48
CA THR A 18 3.37 -15.52 3.28
C THR A 18 1.94 -16.07 3.21
N SER A 19 1.26 -15.82 2.09
CA SER A 19 -0.05 -16.35 1.75
C SER A 19 0.07 -17.44 0.66
N ALA A 20 -1.05 -18.04 0.27
CA ALA A 20 -1.09 -18.95 -0.87
C ALA A 20 -0.73 -18.26 -2.21
N GLU A 21 -0.84 -16.93 -2.28
CA GLU A 21 -0.54 -16.12 -3.48
C GLU A 21 0.90 -15.57 -3.47
N GLY A 22 1.65 -15.77 -2.38
CA GLY A 22 3.05 -15.37 -2.27
C GLY A 22 3.31 -14.44 -1.07
N LYS A 23 4.26 -13.51 -1.22
CA LYS A 23 4.55 -12.51 -0.19
C LYS A 23 3.43 -11.47 -0.17
N SER A 24 2.86 -11.24 1.02
CA SER A 24 1.74 -10.33 1.21
C SER A 24 1.97 -9.44 2.43
N THR A 25 1.31 -8.29 2.44
CA THR A 25 1.30 -7.40 3.62
C THR A 25 -0.12 -6.99 3.97
N ILE A 26 -0.37 -6.79 5.27
CA ILE A 26 -1.57 -6.10 5.77
C ILE A 26 -1.12 -4.90 6.59
N GLY A 27 -1.76 -3.76 6.43
CA GLY A 27 -1.27 -2.52 7.03
C GLY A 27 -2.35 -1.46 7.21
N VAL A 28 -1.91 -0.34 7.76
CA VAL A 28 -2.71 0.87 7.96
C VAL A 28 -1.93 2.08 7.43
N ILE A 29 -2.67 3.06 6.91
CA ILE A 29 -2.17 4.28 6.32
C ILE A 29 -2.95 5.44 6.97
N GLU A 30 -2.26 6.36 7.64
CA GLU A 30 -2.88 7.59 8.13
C GLU A 30 -3.16 8.56 6.97
N PRO A 31 -4.20 9.42 7.07
CA PRO A 31 -4.48 10.41 6.04
C PRO A 31 -3.25 11.27 5.68
N GLY A 32 -2.97 11.39 4.40
CA GLY A 32 -1.80 12.11 3.88
C GLY A 32 -1.56 11.80 2.40
N GLU A 33 -0.49 12.36 1.86
CA GLU A 33 -0.03 12.10 0.50
C GLU A 33 1.34 11.40 0.56
N TYR A 34 1.45 10.27 -0.13
CA TYR A 34 2.62 9.39 -0.06
C TYR A 34 2.95 8.84 -1.44
N GLU A 35 4.24 8.67 -1.71
CA GLU A 35 4.73 8.04 -2.94
C GLU A 35 5.26 6.64 -2.63
N PHE A 36 4.77 5.65 -3.37
CA PHE A 36 5.20 4.26 -3.26
C PHE A 36 5.76 3.79 -4.61
N GLY A 37 7.00 3.31 -4.60
CA GLY A 37 7.60 2.62 -5.73
C GLY A 37 7.48 1.10 -5.57
N THR A 38 7.25 0.38 -6.66
CA THR A 38 7.21 -1.08 -6.65
C THR A 38 8.33 -1.65 -7.51
N SER A 39 8.94 -2.75 -7.07
CA SER A 39 9.92 -3.50 -7.90
C SER A 39 9.26 -4.58 -8.76
N GLN A 40 7.98 -4.82 -8.55
CA GLN A 40 7.16 -5.83 -9.24
C GLN A 40 5.71 -5.34 -9.30
N HIS A 41 4.87 -6.04 -10.05
CA HIS A 41 3.43 -5.77 -10.01
C HIS A 41 2.88 -6.08 -8.62
N GLU A 42 2.06 -5.17 -8.10
CA GLU A 42 1.40 -5.28 -6.80
C GLU A 42 -0.10 -5.02 -6.96
N THR A 43 -0.90 -5.76 -6.20
CA THR A 43 -2.35 -5.55 -6.11
C THR A 43 -2.66 -5.08 -4.69
N MET A 44 -3.27 -3.90 -4.58
CA MET A 44 -3.69 -3.33 -3.31
C MET A 44 -5.20 -3.51 -3.14
N VAL A 45 -5.62 -4.00 -1.98
CA VAL A 45 -7.03 -4.17 -1.63
C VAL A 45 -7.34 -3.23 -0.46
N ILE A 46 -8.26 -2.29 -0.68
CA ILE A 46 -8.74 -1.39 0.38
C ILE A 46 -9.80 -2.14 1.19
N ILE A 47 -9.47 -2.43 2.46
CA ILE A 47 -10.37 -3.15 3.36
C ILE A 47 -11.37 -2.19 4.00
N GLU A 48 -10.88 -1.03 4.46
CA GLU A 48 -11.67 0.03 5.07
C GLU A 48 -11.03 1.39 4.77
N GLY A 49 -11.87 2.39 4.51
CA GLY A 49 -11.44 3.73 4.11
C GLY A 49 -11.56 3.95 2.61
N GLU A 50 -10.79 4.92 2.12
CA GLU A 50 -10.74 5.29 0.71
C GLU A 50 -9.30 5.71 0.39
N LEU A 51 -8.79 5.29 -0.77
CA LEU A 51 -7.48 5.70 -1.25
C LEU A 51 -7.63 6.37 -2.61
N HIS A 52 -7.11 7.59 -2.73
CA HIS A 52 -6.96 8.24 -4.02
C HIS A 52 -5.56 7.90 -4.53
N ALA A 53 -5.45 7.22 -5.67
CA ALA A 53 -4.18 6.81 -6.27
C ALA A 53 -3.98 7.48 -7.63
N LEU A 54 -2.75 7.96 -7.85
CA LEU A 54 -2.25 8.33 -9.16
C LEU A 54 -1.36 7.21 -9.68
N LEU A 55 -1.83 6.49 -10.70
CA LEU A 55 -1.09 5.37 -11.28
C LEU A 55 -0.30 5.82 -12.53
N PRO A 56 0.91 5.27 -12.79
CA PRO A 56 1.77 5.70 -13.90
C PRO A 56 1.07 5.70 -15.27
N ASP A 57 0.17 4.75 -15.51
CA ASP A 57 -0.53 4.58 -16.78
C ASP A 57 -1.76 5.49 -16.95
N HIS A 58 -2.11 6.28 -15.91
CA HIS A 58 -3.29 7.14 -15.86
C HIS A 58 -2.95 8.65 -15.92
N GLY A 59 -1.69 8.99 -16.24
CA GLY A 59 -1.25 10.39 -16.40
C GLY A 59 -1.30 11.15 -15.07
N GLU A 60 -1.94 12.33 -15.06
CA GLU A 60 -2.10 13.20 -13.87
C GLU A 60 -3.49 13.07 -13.20
N THR A 61 -4.25 12.01 -13.53
CA THR A 61 -5.61 11.85 -13.02
C THR A 61 -5.66 10.88 -11.84
N TRP A 62 -5.99 11.41 -10.66
CA TRP A 62 -6.24 10.62 -9.45
C TRP A 62 -7.53 9.80 -9.59
N GLN A 63 -7.49 8.55 -9.13
CA GLN A 63 -8.63 7.63 -9.09
C GLN A 63 -8.94 7.26 -7.63
N SER A 64 -10.21 7.15 -7.27
CA SER A 64 -10.67 6.71 -5.95
C SER A 64 -10.88 5.19 -5.94
N TYR A 65 -10.44 4.54 -4.86
CA TYR A 65 -10.53 3.10 -4.60
C TYR A 65 -10.96 2.81 -3.16
#